data_AF-A0A5P2ULE2-F1
#
_entry.id   AF-A0A5P2ULE2-F1
#
_cell.length_a   1.000
_cell.length_b   1.000
_cell.length_c   1.000
_cell.angle_alpha   90.00
_cell.angle_beta   90.00
_cell.angle_gamma   90.00
#
_symmetry.space_group_name_H-M   'P 1'
#
loop_
_entity.id
_entity.type
_entity.pdbx_description
1 polymer ?
#
loop_
_entity_poly.entity_id
_entity_poly.type
_entity_poly.pdbx_seq_one_letter_code
_entity_poly.pdbx_strand_id
1 'polypeptide(L)'
;MVTDEGWDLLAFVKQAENLSGGKVRFTTLPVEGFARNQDGEVNVVDDMKTKRLIAEQIGPKAAETAGAPGTAPSAPDAPGTSPAPSREASPPSSPASSPPSSPPASPVPSGPALQDGGGVPCVD
;
A
#
# COMPACT_ATOMS: atom_id res chain seq x y z
N MET A 1 15.65 -11.32 -33.00
CA MET A 1 14.71 -11.07 -31.89
C MET A 1 14.68 -12.34 -31.07
N VAL A 2 15.05 -12.26 -29.79
CA VAL A 2 15.00 -13.39 -28.86
C VAL A 2 13.76 -13.20 -28.01
N THR A 3 12.89 -14.19 -28.00
CA THR A 3 11.63 -14.23 -27.26
C THR A 3 11.63 -15.58 -26.56
N ASP A 4 11.28 -15.61 -25.27
CA ASP A 4 11.17 -16.86 -24.52
C ASP A 4 10.20 -17.83 -25.20
N GLU A 5 10.56 -19.11 -25.16
CA GLU A 5 9.74 -20.16 -25.74
C GLU A 5 8.39 -20.22 -25.02
N GLY A 6 7.29 -20.20 -25.78
CA GLY A 6 5.93 -20.17 -25.25
C GLY A 6 5.37 -18.78 -24.92
N TRP A 7 6.12 -17.70 -25.15
CA TRP A 7 5.60 -16.35 -24.97
C TRP A 7 4.85 -15.85 -26.21
N ASP A 8 3.55 -15.56 -26.06
CA ASP A 8 2.76 -14.90 -27.12
C ASP A 8 2.94 -13.38 -27.07
N LEU A 9 3.95 -12.90 -27.80
CA LEU A 9 4.25 -11.48 -27.88
C LEU A 9 3.11 -10.66 -28.50
N LEU A 10 2.38 -11.21 -29.49
CA LEU A 10 1.31 -10.47 -30.16
C LEU A 10 0.12 -10.26 -29.22
N ALA A 11 -0.21 -11.25 -28.39
CA ALA A 11 -1.20 -11.10 -27.33
C ALA A 11 -0.73 -10.08 -26.27
N PHE A 12 0.56 -10.11 -25.90
CA PHE A 12 1.12 -9.13 -24.97
C PHE A 12 1.08 -7.70 -25.50
N VAL A 13 1.47 -7.45 -26.76
CA VAL A 13 1.46 -6.10 -27.36
C VAL A 13 0.06 -5.49 -27.32
N LYS A 14 -0.98 -6.25 -27.66
CA LYS A 14 -2.38 -5.81 -27.57
C LYS A 14 -2.80 -5.44 -26.14
N GLN A 15 -2.32 -6.17 -25.13
CA GLN A 15 -2.57 -5.84 -23.73
C GLN A 15 -1.74 -4.63 -23.27
N ALA A 16 -0.50 -4.52 -23.75
CA ALA A 16 0.46 -3.49 -23.37
C ALA A 16 0.11 -2.10 -23.92
N GLU A 17 -0.68 -1.99 -24.98
CA GLU A 17 -1.27 -0.70 -25.43
C GLU A 17 -2.04 -0.01 -24.29
N ASN A 18 -2.65 -0.77 -23.37
CA ASN A 18 -3.31 -0.20 -22.20
C ASN A 18 -2.34 0.20 -21.07
N LEU A 19 -1.07 -0.24 -21.12
CA LEU A 19 -0.05 0.09 -20.12
C LEU A 19 0.63 1.44 -20.42
N SER A 20 0.75 1.83 -21.70
CA SER A 20 1.36 3.11 -22.09
C SER A 20 0.49 4.33 -21.71
N GLY A 21 -0.81 4.14 -21.50
CA GLY A 21 -1.78 5.19 -21.15
C GLY A 21 -1.93 5.48 -19.64
N GLY A 22 -1.06 4.94 -18.78
CA GLY A 22 -1.06 5.27 -17.34
C GLY A 22 -1.85 4.33 -16.43
N LYS A 23 -2.31 3.16 -16.93
CA LYS A 23 -2.91 2.11 -16.08
C LYS A 23 -1.86 1.19 -15.46
N VAL A 24 -0.77 1.77 -14.94
CA VAL A 24 0.29 1.04 -14.24
C VAL A 24 0.29 1.48 -12.79
N ARG A 25 0.36 0.52 -11.87
CA ARG A 25 0.59 0.78 -10.44
C ARG A 25 1.98 0.27 -10.08
N PHE A 26 2.74 1.11 -9.42
CA PHE A 26 4.03 0.74 -8.85
C PHE A 26 3.84 0.45 -7.36
N THR A 27 4.44 -0.62 -6.88
CA THR A 27 4.39 -1.01 -5.47
C THR A 27 5.73 -1.61 -5.10
N THR A 28 6.33 -1.10 -4.03
CA THR A 28 7.59 -1.61 -3.51
C THR A 28 7.32 -2.76 -2.55
N LEU A 29 8.18 -3.78 -2.56
CA LEU A 29 8.13 -4.83 -1.54
C LEU A 29 8.57 -4.26 -0.18
N PRO A 30 7.94 -4.69 0.93
CA PRO A 30 8.29 -4.20 2.25
C PRO A 30 9.68 -4.70 2.68
N VAL A 31 10.54 -3.77 3.10
CA VAL A 31 11.85 -4.07 3.69
C VAL A 31 11.69 -4.09 5.22
N GLU A 32 12.06 -5.20 5.84
CA GLU A 32 11.98 -5.41 7.29
C GLU A 32 13.26 -4.95 7.99
N GLY A 33 14.37 -4.89 7.26
CA GLY A 33 15.64 -4.41 7.77
C GLY A 33 16.78 -4.54 6.77
N PHE A 34 17.99 -4.30 7.25
CA PHE A 34 19.22 -4.37 6.45
C PHE A 34 20.17 -5.37 7.11
N ALA A 35 20.88 -6.15 6.30
CA ALA A 35 21.85 -7.13 6.75
C ALA A 35 23.08 -7.14 5.84
N ARG A 36 24.09 -7.94 6.19
CA ARG A 36 25.27 -8.19 5.37
C ARG A 36 25.50 -9.69 5.24
N ASN A 37 25.69 -10.17 4.02
CA ASN A 37 26.10 -11.54 3.70
C ASN A 37 27.49 -11.55 3.07
N GLN A 38 27.95 -12.70 2.56
CA GLN A 38 29.28 -12.81 1.93
C GLN A 38 29.41 -11.97 0.65
N ASP A 39 28.28 -11.66 0.01
CA ASP A 39 28.22 -10.91 -1.25
C ASP A 39 28.04 -9.40 -1.04
N GLY A 40 27.71 -8.96 0.18
CA GLY A 40 27.60 -7.54 0.52
C GLY A 40 26.39 -7.19 1.38
N GLU A 41 25.96 -5.94 1.28
CA GLU A 41 24.80 -5.42 2.00
C GLU A 41 23.50 -5.82 1.29
N VAL A 42 22.51 -6.26 2.07
CA VAL A 42 21.25 -6.80 1.57
C VAL A 42 20.05 -6.22 2.31
N ASN A 43 18.94 -6.07 1.60
CA ASN A 43 17.65 -5.78 2.19
C ASN A 43 16.99 -7.08 2.64
N VAL A 44 16.54 -7.13 3.89
CA VAL A 44 15.81 -8.28 4.44
C VAL A 44 14.32 -8.08 4.19
N VAL A 45 13.68 -9.11 3.64
CA VAL A 45 12.24 -9.15 3.39
C VAL A 45 11.63 -10.39 4.03
N ASP A 46 10.36 -10.30 4.42
CA ASP A 46 9.59 -11.46 4.84
C ASP A 46 9.00 -12.17 3.60
N ASP A 47 9.34 -13.44 3.45
CA ASP A 47 8.93 -14.26 2.28
C ASP A 47 7.42 -14.43 2.18
N MET A 48 6.74 -14.69 3.31
CA MET A 48 5.29 -14.91 3.35
C MET A 48 4.51 -13.63 3.06
N LYS A 49 4.90 -12.50 3.67
CA LYS A 49 4.30 -11.19 3.41
C LYS A 49 4.50 -10.77 1.96
N THR A 50 5.70 -11.00 1.41
CA THR A 50 6.01 -10.70 0.01
C THR A 50 5.12 -11.49 -0.94
N LYS A 51 5.05 -12.81 -0.76
CA LYS A 51 4.20 -13.69 -1.60
C LYS A 51 2.73 -13.31 -1.52
N ARG A 52 2.25 -12.98 -0.32
CA ARG A 52 0.87 -12.51 -0.12
C ARG A 52 0.62 -11.20 -0.85
N LEU A 53 1.51 -10.21 -0.71
CA LEU A 53 1.38 -8.93 -1.40
C LEU A 53 1.32 -9.13 -2.92
N ILE A 54 2.18 -9.98 -3.48
CA ILE A 54 2.19 -10.30 -4.91
C ILE A 54 0.85 -10.94 -5.31
N ALA A 55 0.37 -11.92 -4.56
CA ALA A 55 -0.91 -12.58 -4.84
C ALA A 55 -2.10 -11.60 -4.77
N GLU A 56 -2.10 -10.65 -3.84
CA GLU A 56 -3.12 -9.61 -3.74
C GLU A 56 -3.08 -8.63 -4.91
N GLN A 57 -1.89 -8.31 -5.44
CA GLN A 57 -1.72 -7.31 -6.50
C GLN A 57 -1.94 -7.87 -7.91
N ILE A 58 -1.45 -9.08 -8.19
CA ILE A 58 -1.42 -9.67 -9.55
C ILE A 58 -1.96 -11.10 -9.60
N GLY A 59 -2.39 -11.67 -8.48
CA GLY A 59 -3.00 -12.99 -8.45
C GLY A 59 -4.37 -13.01 -9.14
N PRO A 60 -4.87 -14.21 -9.51
CA PRO A 60 -6.20 -14.35 -10.06
C PRO A 60 -7.21 -13.81 -9.04
N LYS A 61 -7.93 -12.75 -9.42
CA LYS A 61 -9.06 -12.27 -8.62
C LYS A 61 -10.07 -13.40 -8.60
N ALA A 62 -10.27 -14.01 -7.42
CA ALA A 62 -11.39 -14.91 -7.22
C ALA A 62 -12.63 -14.15 -7.70
N ALA A 63 -13.33 -14.69 -8.70
CA ALA A 63 -14.62 -14.17 -9.07
C ALA A 63 -15.43 -14.16 -7.77
N GLU A 64 -15.77 -12.97 -7.28
CA GLU A 64 -16.78 -12.82 -6.26
C GLU A 64 -18.05 -13.36 -6.90
N THR A 65 -18.31 -14.66 -6.74
CA THR A 65 -19.64 -15.20 -6.88
C THR A 65 -20.46 -14.37 -5.93
N ALA A 66 -21.26 -13.46 -6.48
CA ALA A 66 -22.29 -12.75 -5.75
C ALA A 66 -23.26 -13.80 -5.20
N GLY A 67 -22.88 -14.41 -4.08
CA GLY A 67 -23.79 -15.13 -3.22
C GLY A 67 -24.72 -14.07 -2.67
N ALA A 68 -25.91 -13.99 -3.26
CA ALA A 68 -27.02 -13.26 -2.67
C ALA A 68 -27.09 -13.60 -1.17
N PRO A 69 -27.35 -12.63 -0.27
CA PRO A 69 -27.48 -12.91 1.14
C PRO A 69 -28.61 -13.91 1.33
N GLY A 70 -28.24 -15.16 1.62
CA GLY A 70 -29.17 -16.20 2.01
C GLY A 70 -29.80 -15.78 3.32
N THR A 71 -31.11 -15.60 3.31
CA THR A 71 -31.96 -15.26 4.44
C THR A 71 -31.63 -16.15 5.63
N ALA A 72 -31.04 -15.57 6.68
CA ALA A 72 -30.88 -16.26 7.95
C ALA A 72 -32.26 -16.64 8.51
N PRO A 73 -32.47 -17.86 9.02
CA PRO A 73 -33.71 -18.19 9.71
C PRO A 73 -33.79 -17.35 11.00
N SER A 74 -34.91 -16.64 11.18
CA SER A 74 -35.24 -15.95 12.42
C SER A 74 -35.22 -16.94 13.59
N ALA A 75 -34.35 -16.70 14.56
CA ALA A 75 -34.43 -17.36 15.87
C ALA A 75 -35.66 -16.83 16.62
N PRO A 76 -36.40 -17.67 17.37
CA PRO A 76 -37.59 -17.25 18.08
C PRO A 76 -37.27 -16.35 19.28
N ASP A 77 -38.15 -15.35 19.47
CA ASP A 77 -38.20 -14.44 20.60
C ASP A 77 -38.08 -15.14 21.96
N ALA A 78 -37.09 -14.73 22.75
CA ALA A 78 -37.07 -14.95 24.20
C ALA A 78 -37.62 -13.69 24.89
N PRO A 79 -38.60 -13.81 25.80
CA PRO A 79 -39.24 -12.66 26.42
C PRO A 79 -38.41 -12.08 27.56
N GLY A 80 -38.31 -10.75 27.56
CA GLY A 80 -38.49 -9.93 28.76
C GLY A 80 -37.38 -9.89 29.80
N THR A 81 -36.55 -8.85 29.73
CA THR A 81 -36.14 -8.10 30.94
C THR A 81 -35.96 -6.63 30.56
N SER A 82 -36.87 -5.80 31.08
CA SER A 82 -36.85 -4.34 31.02
C SER A 82 -35.91 -3.76 32.10
N PRO A 83 -35.58 -2.46 32.09
CA PRO A 83 -34.20 -1.97 32.19
C PRO A 83 -33.89 -1.36 33.57
N ALA A 84 -32.60 -1.14 33.84
CA ALA A 84 -32.13 -0.31 34.95
C ALA A 84 -31.19 0.79 34.42
N PRO A 85 -31.18 1.98 35.07
CA PRO A 85 -31.24 3.25 34.36
C PRO A 85 -29.90 3.90 34.04
N SER A 86 -30.00 4.77 33.04
CA SER A 86 -29.08 5.85 32.68
C SER A 86 -28.45 6.53 33.89
N ARG A 87 -27.12 6.63 33.87
CA ARG A 87 -26.39 7.64 34.63
C ARG A 87 -25.70 8.59 33.66
N GLU A 88 -26.36 9.73 33.56
CA GLU A 88 -25.91 11.08 33.23
C GLU A 88 -24.40 11.34 33.14
N ALA A 89 -24.04 11.89 31.98
CA ALA A 89 -23.03 12.90 31.66
C ALA A 89 -21.80 13.08 32.57
N SER A 90 -20.63 13.02 31.94
CA SER A 90 -19.53 13.94 32.23
C SER A 90 -18.89 14.36 30.90
N PRO A 91 -18.76 15.67 30.60
CA PRO A 91 -18.11 16.12 29.37
C PRO A 91 -16.60 15.81 29.45
N PRO A 92 -15.94 15.46 28.33
CA PRO A 92 -14.49 15.38 28.32
C PRO A 92 -13.90 16.80 28.45
N SER A 93 -13.15 17.03 29.52
CA SER A 93 -12.27 18.19 29.63
C SER A 93 -11.27 18.15 28.48
N SER A 94 -11.40 19.09 27.55
CA SER A 94 -10.41 19.33 26.50
C SER A 94 -9.09 19.79 27.14
N PRO A 95 -7.95 19.11 26.93
CA PRO A 95 -6.69 19.81 27.05
C PRO A 95 -6.57 20.76 25.86
N ALA A 96 -6.37 22.05 26.19
CA ALA A 96 -6.12 23.12 25.27
C ALA A 96 -5.03 22.76 24.25
N SER A 97 -5.29 23.09 22.99
CA SER A 97 -4.32 23.07 21.91
C SER A 97 -3.17 24.01 22.25
N SER A 98 -2.02 23.45 22.63
CA SER A 98 -0.76 24.18 22.52
C SER A 98 -0.45 24.33 21.02
N PRO A 99 -0.19 25.54 20.50
CA PRO A 99 0.35 25.66 19.15
C PRO A 99 1.73 25.00 19.12
N PRO A 100 2.11 24.26 18.07
CA PRO A 100 3.50 23.88 17.90
C PRO A 100 4.31 25.17 17.75
N SER A 101 5.29 25.36 18.63
CA SER A 101 6.34 26.36 18.46
C SER A 101 6.95 26.18 17.08
N SER A 102 6.83 27.21 16.23
CA SER A 102 7.50 27.24 14.93
C SER A 102 9.00 27.01 15.14
N PRO A 103 9.66 26.14 14.35
CA PRO A 103 11.11 26.11 14.37
C PRO A 103 11.65 27.47 13.89
N PRO A 104 12.76 27.98 14.46
CA PRO A 104 13.41 29.14 13.88
C PRO A 104 13.80 28.81 12.43
N ALA A 105 13.49 29.73 11.52
CA ALA A 105 13.90 29.63 10.13
C ALA A 105 15.43 29.50 10.08
N SER A 106 15.93 28.32 9.70
CA SER A 106 17.33 28.17 9.33
C SER A 106 17.62 29.13 8.16
N PRO A 107 18.74 29.88 8.18
CA PRO A 107 19.09 30.71 7.05
C PRO A 107 19.29 29.80 5.83
N VAL A 108 18.56 30.07 4.75
CA VAL A 108 18.81 29.50 3.43
C VAL A 108 20.23 29.89 3.01
N PRO A 109 21.17 28.94 2.84
CA PRO A 109 22.40 29.26 2.15
C PRO A 109 22.03 29.53 0.68
N SER A 110 22.26 30.75 0.21
CA SER A 110 22.28 31.08 -1.22
C SER A 110 23.43 30.30 -1.87
N GLY A 111 23.15 29.06 -2.25
CA GLY A 111 24.04 28.25 -3.07
C GLY A 111 24.06 28.77 -4.52
N PRO A 112 25.18 28.62 -5.24
CA PRO A 112 25.27 29.02 -6.64
C PRO A 112 24.31 28.20 -7.52
N ALA A 113 23.96 28.81 -8.65
CA ALA A 113 22.94 28.42 -9.62
C ALA A 113 22.84 26.92 -9.95
N LEU A 114 21.59 26.50 -10.15
CA LEU A 114 21.12 25.34 -10.91
C LEU A 114 22.24 24.60 -11.66
N GLN A 115 22.77 23.54 -11.05
CA GLN A 115 23.50 22.54 -11.80
C GLN A 115 22.53 21.93 -12.81
N ASP A 116 22.80 22.21 -14.08
CA ASP A 116 22.28 21.51 -15.24
C ASP A 116 22.29 20.01 -14.93
N GLY A 117 21.11 19.38 -14.98
CA GLY A 117 20.90 17.99 -14.59
C GLY A 117 21.61 17.05 -15.53
N GLY A 118 22.93 16.93 -15.33
CA GLY A 118 23.82 16.03 -16.04
C GLY A 118 23.22 14.63 -16.03
N GLY A 119 23.04 14.11 -17.24
CA GLY A 119 22.35 12.85 -17.50
C GLY A 119 22.85 11.75 -16.59
N VAL A 120 21.88 10.96 -16.11
CA VAL A 120 22.14 9.65 -15.50
C VAL A 120 23.17 8.94 -16.39
N PRO A 121 24.35 8.53 -15.89
CA PRO A 121 25.29 7.81 -16.71
C PRO A 121 24.58 6.54 -17.20
N CYS A 122 24.46 6.40 -18.52
CA CYS A 122 24.05 5.14 -19.11
C CYS A 122 25.02 4.06 -18.62
N VAL A 123 24.48 2.95 -18.14
CA VAL A 123 25.25 1.77 -17.74
C VAL A 123 26.09 1.36 -18.97
N ASP A 124 27.41 1.31 -18.82
CA ASP A 124 28.30 0.73 -19.84
C ASP A 124 28.01 -0.76 -20.02
#